data_AF-A0A251WKC2-F1
#
_entry.id   AF-A0A251WKC2-F1
#
_cell.length_a   1.000
_cell.length_b   1.000
_cell.length_c   1.000
_cell.angle_alpha   90.00
_cell.angle_beta   90.00
_cell.angle_gamma   90.00
#
_symmetry.space_group_name_H-M   'P 1'
#
loop_
_entity.id
_entity.type
_entity.pdbx_description
1 polymer ?
#
loop_
_entity_poly.entity_id
_entity_poly.type
_entity_poly.pdbx_seq_one_letter_code
_entity_poly.pdbx_strand_id
1 'polypeptide(L)'
;MLLKNHALERSLERSTGRLYGTFGWISGAIVTACGMAPVPPALSTSLESFCFMQSPTGQWVNLDRLCNPTRPASSTMEEAAKMQVRRLSYNGENLQGEVVNQTGHLVKRFTINYTIVDRNGKEINTSFITQQGSFQPGTTLPFATTRSRPGASAKITSVEWVY
;
A
#
# COMPACT_ATOMS: atom_id res chain seq x y z
N MET A 1 22.35 25.26 22.98
CA MET A 1 21.57 26.48 23.26
C MET A 1 21.02 26.97 21.92
N LEU A 2 19.70 27.15 21.83
CA LEU A 2 18.90 27.87 20.82
C LEU A 2 19.03 27.44 19.32
N LEU A 3 18.09 26.72 18.70
CA LEU A 3 16.74 27.09 18.19
C LEU A 3 16.69 28.13 17.05
N LYS A 4 15.83 27.79 16.05
CA LYS A 4 15.13 28.63 15.04
C LYS A 4 15.79 28.80 13.68
N ASN A 5 15.07 28.91 12.56
CA ASN A 5 13.76 28.46 12.07
C ASN A 5 13.62 29.04 10.65
N HIS A 6 12.94 28.33 9.75
CA HIS A 6 12.06 28.81 8.66
C HIS A 6 12.48 30.00 7.75
N ALA A 7 12.40 29.79 6.43
CA ALA A 7 11.28 30.24 5.57
C ALA A 7 11.69 30.53 4.11
N LEU A 8 10.93 29.92 3.18
CA LEU A 8 10.36 30.48 1.94
C LEU A 8 11.18 31.44 1.06
N GLU A 9 11.33 31.06 -0.22
CA GLU A 9 11.07 32.00 -1.32
C GLU A 9 10.69 31.32 -2.65
N ARG A 10 9.94 32.05 -3.46
CA ARG A 10 9.18 31.67 -4.67
C ARG A 10 10.02 31.77 -5.95
N SER A 11 9.61 31.08 -7.02
CA SER A 11 9.74 31.56 -8.41
C SER A 11 8.96 30.68 -9.39
N LEU A 12 7.98 31.23 -10.13
CA LEU A 12 8.04 31.63 -11.56
C LEU A 12 7.88 30.41 -12.51
N GLU A 13 7.16 30.40 -13.63
CA GLU A 13 6.42 31.40 -14.42
C GLU A 13 5.64 30.69 -15.56
N ARG A 14 4.64 31.38 -16.13
CA ARG A 14 4.16 31.40 -17.54
C ARG A 14 3.83 30.09 -18.29
N SER A 15 2.61 30.05 -18.82
CA SER A 15 2.39 30.15 -20.29
C SER A 15 0.90 30.29 -20.60
N THR A 16 0.49 31.48 -21.03
CA THR A 16 -0.83 31.75 -21.63
C THR A 16 -0.63 32.12 -23.09
N GLY A 17 -1.13 31.28 -23.99
CA GLY A 17 -1.19 31.51 -25.43
C GLY A 17 -2.60 31.93 -25.88
N ARG A 18 -2.68 33.15 -26.39
CA ARG A 18 -3.67 33.74 -27.33
C ARG A 18 -3.68 32.93 -28.66
N LEU A 19 -4.67 32.92 -29.58
CA LEU A 19 -5.60 33.94 -30.09
C LEU A 19 -6.46 33.34 -31.26
N TYR A 20 -7.54 34.06 -31.64
CA TYR A 20 -8.26 34.16 -32.93
C TYR A 20 -9.41 33.21 -33.33
N GLY A 21 -10.51 33.83 -33.80
CA GLY A 21 -11.31 33.32 -34.94
C GLY A 21 -12.83 33.47 -34.84
N THR A 22 -13.38 34.52 -35.44
CA THR A 22 -14.81 34.86 -35.60
C THR A 22 -15.57 33.98 -36.60
N PHE A 23 -16.91 33.86 -36.49
CA PHE A 23 -17.95 34.18 -37.50
C PHE A 23 -19.32 33.48 -37.24
N GLY A 24 -20.41 34.24 -37.45
CA GLY A 24 -21.62 33.74 -38.13
C GLY A 24 -22.82 33.30 -37.28
N TRP A 25 -23.86 34.15 -37.22
CA TRP A 25 -25.22 33.82 -36.78
C TRP A 25 -26.02 33.15 -37.91
N ILE A 26 -26.73 32.04 -37.66
CA ILE A 26 -28.04 31.73 -38.28
C ILE A 26 -28.90 30.94 -37.29
N SER A 27 -30.13 31.41 -37.12
CA SER A 27 -31.23 30.88 -36.32
C SER A 27 -31.71 29.49 -36.78
N GLY A 28 -32.08 28.63 -35.82
CA GLY A 28 -32.77 27.38 -36.11
C GLY A 28 -33.19 26.67 -34.82
N ALA A 29 -34.43 26.89 -34.39
CA ALA A 29 -35.02 26.18 -33.26
C ALA A 29 -35.21 24.70 -33.60
N ILE A 30 -34.62 23.82 -32.80
CA ILE A 30 -35.09 22.44 -32.65
C ILE A 30 -35.20 22.20 -31.14
N VAL A 31 -36.45 22.02 -30.71
CA VAL A 31 -36.83 21.49 -29.41
C VAL A 31 -36.29 20.06 -29.31
N THR A 32 -35.39 19.80 -28.38
CA THR A 32 -35.13 18.45 -27.90
C THR A 32 -35.05 18.50 -26.38
N ALA A 33 -36.17 18.13 -25.76
CA ALA A 33 -36.24 17.87 -24.34
C ALA A 33 -35.41 16.61 -24.04
N CYS A 34 -34.12 16.78 -23.77
CA CYS A 34 -33.34 15.80 -23.03
C CYS A 34 -33.33 16.23 -21.58
N GLY A 35 -34.19 15.60 -20.77
CA GLY A 35 -34.10 15.70 -19.32
C GLY A 35 -32.70 15.28 -18.89
N MET A 36 -31.89 16.23 -18.44
CA MET A 36 -30.67 15.95 -17.70
C MET A 36 -31.11 15.44 -16.33
N ALA A 37 -31.20 14.12 -16.19
CA ALA A 37 -31.17 13.51 -14.88
C ALA A 37 -29.88 13.99 -14.17
N PRO A 38 -29.95 14.45 -12.91
CA PRO A 38 -28.75 14.85 -12.19
C PRO A 38 -27.83 13.65 -12.08
N VAL A 39 -26.66 13.74 -12.72
CA VAL A 39 -25.57 12.79 -12.57
C VAL A 39 -25.17 12.81 -11.10
N PRO A 40 -25.30 11.70 -10.35
CA PRO A 40 -24.78 11.65 -9.00
C PRO A 40 -23.26 11.84 -9.08
N PRO A 41 -22.64 12.61 -8.15
CA PRO A 41 -21.20 12.81 -8.17
C PRO A 41 -20.52 11.44 -8.15
N ALA A 42 -19.57 11.25 -9.09
CA ALA A 42 -18.76 10.05 -9.18
C ALA A 42 -18.17 9.75 -7.81
N LEU A 43 -18.72 8.71 -7.17
CA LEU A 43 -18.13 8.11 -6.00
C LEU A 43 -16.74 7.65 -6.46
N SER A 44 -15.70 8.34 -6.00
CA SER A 44 -14.32 7.91 -6.14
C SER A 44 -14.09 6.71 -5.21
N THR A 45 -14.85 5.65 -5.44
CA THR A 45 -14.52 4.32 -4.98
C THR A 45 -13.32 3.92 -5.80
N SER A 46 -12.15 3.92 -5.16
CA SER A 46 -10.96 3.21 -5.63
C SER A 46 -11.33 1.75 -5.83
N LEU A 47 -11.94 1.44 -6.98
CA LEU A 47 -12.19 0.08 -7.43
C LEU A 47 -10.84 -0.49 -7.79
N GLU A 48 -10.27 -1.27 -6.86
CA GLU A 48 -9.27 -2.25 -7.23
C GLU A 48 -9.88 -3.10 -8.35
N SER A 49 -9.38 -2.92 -9.57
CA SER A 49 -9.77 -3.71 -10.73
C SER A 49 -9.20 -5.11 -10.55
N PHE A 50 -10.03 -6.05 -10.13
CA PHE A 50 -9.66 -7.46 -10.06
C PHE A 50 -9.70 -8.08 -11.46
N CYS A 51 -8.60 -8.69 -11.90
CA CYS A 51 -8.51 -9.26 -13.24
C CYS A 51 -8.78 -10.76 -13.21
N PHE A 52 -9.95 -11.17 -13.69
CA PHE A 52 -10.34 -12.58 -13.77
C PHE A 52 -10.85 -12.95 -15.16
N MET A 53 -10.72 -14.23 -15.50
CA MET A 53 -11.33 -14.83 -16.69
C MET A 53 -12.02 -16.13 -16.31
N GLN A 54 -13.21 -16.37 -16.85
CA GLN A 54 -13.90 -17.65 -16.68
C GLN A 54 -13.49 -18.61 -17.80
N SER A 55 -13.00 -19.78 -17.42
CA SER A 55 -12.72 -20.88 -18.36
C SER A 55 -14.01 -21.42 -18.99
N PRO A 56 -13.93 -22.11 -20.14
CA PRO A 56 -15.08 -22.80 -20.74
C PRO A 56 -15.71 -23.86 -19.82
N THR A 57 -14.95 -24.34 -18.83
CA THR A 57 -15.41 -25.27 -17.79
C THR A 57 -16.03 -24.56 -16.57
N GLY A 58 -16.23 -23.24 -16.62
CA GLY A 58 -16.85 -22.45 -15.56
C GLY A 58 -15.94 -22.06 -14.40
N GLN A 59 -14.68 -22.48 -14.40
CA GLN A 59 -13.70 -22.12 -13.36
C GLN A 59 -13.16 -20.71 -13.58
N TRP A 60 -13.03 -19.92 -12.51
CA TRP A 60 -12.43 -18.58 -12.54
C TRP A 60 -10.91 -18.65 -12.41
N VAL A 61 -10.21 -18.00 -13.32
CA VAL A 61 -8.74 -17.90 -13.36
C VAL A 61 -8.35 -16.46 -13.04
N ASN A 62 -7.50 -16.26 -12.02
CA ASN A 62 -6.93 -14.96 -11.69
C ASN A 62 -5.83 -14.61 -12.71
N LEU A 63 -5.99 -13.46 -13.38
CA LEU A 63 -5.09 -12.92 -14.38
C LEU A 63 -4.37 -11.65 -13.91
N ASP A 64 -4.36 -11.33 -12.62
CA ASP A 64 -3.76 -10.11 -12.07
C ASP A 64 -2.30 -9.91 -12.53
N ARG A 65 -1.56 -11.00 -12.73
CA ARG A 65 -0.17 -10.96 -13.24
C ARG A 65 -0.06 -10.47 -14.69
N LEU A 66 -1.09 -10.67 -15.51
CA LEU A 66 -1.15 -10.18 -16.89
C LEU A 66 -1.63 -8.72 -16.93
N CYS A 67 -2.52 -8.35 -16.03
CA CYS A 67 -3.19 -7.05 -16.05
C CYS A 67 -2.41 -5.98 -15.29
N ASN A 68 -1.53 -6.38 -14.36
CA ASN A 68 -0.64 -5.48 -13.65
C ASN A 68 0.74 -6.12 -13.43
N PRO A 69 1.63 -6.08 -14.43
CA PRO A 69 2.97 -6.68 -14.33
C PRO A 69 3.86 -6.01 -13.27
N THR A 70 3.45 -4.85 -12.73
CA THR A 70 4.16 -4.10 -11.70
C THR A 70 3.67 -4.41 -10.29
N ARG A 71 2.53 -5.12 -10.12
CA ARG A 71 2.05 -5.52 -8.80
C ARG A 71 2.90 -6.73 -8.34
N PRO A 72 3.78 -6.58 -7.32
CA PRO A 72 4.41 -7.75 -6.73
C PRO A 72 3.28 -8.68 -6.28
N ALA A 73 3.43 -9.98 -6.53
CA ALA A 73 2.41 -10.96 -6.18
C ALA A 73 2.00 -10.73 -4.72
N SER A 74 0.77 -10.25 -4.53
CA SER A 74 0.16 -10.21 -3.22
C SER A 74 0.00 -11.67 -2.86
N SER A 75 0.92 -12.17 -2.03
CA SER A 75 0.83 -13.51 -1.47
C SER A 75 -0.59 -13.66 -0.94
N THR A 76 -1.36 -14.60 -1.49
CA THR A 76 -2.63 -15.01 -0.89
C THR A 76 -2.39 -15.25 0.61
N MET A 77 -3.38 -15.03 1.48
CA MET A 77 -3.21 -15.19 2.94
C MET A 77 -2.49 -16.50 3.35
N GLU A 78 -2.66 -17.55 2.54
CA GLU A 78 -2.03 -18.87 2.70
C GLU A 78 -0.54 -18.88 2.37
N GLU A 79 -0.11 -18.08 1.40
CA GLU A 79 1.28 -17.83 1.12
C GLU A 79 1.86 -16.86 2.17
N ALA A 80 1.09 -15.85 2.60
CA ALA A 80 1.41 -14.90 3.69
C ALA A 80 1.76 -15.59 5.04
N ALA A 81 1.27 -16.81 5.25
CA ALA A 81 1.59 -17.63 6.43
C ALA A 81 2.99 -18.27 6.39
N LYS A 82 3.67 -18.29 5.24
CA LYS A 82 4.97 -18.96 5.04
C LYS A 82 6.18 -18.11 5.49
N MET A 83 6.00 -16.82 5.79
CA MET A 83 7.01 -16.03 6.49
C MET A 83 6.64 -15.98 7.97
N GLN A 84 7.30 -16.82 8.77
CA GLN A 84 6.94 -16.98 10.17
C GLN A 84 7.83 -16.14 11.08
N VAL A 85 7.23 -15.35 11.96
CA VAL A 85 7.95 -14.67 13.04
C VAL A 85 8.06 -15.59 14.27
N ARG A 86 9.26 -15.69 14.84
CA ARG A 86 9.58 -16.49 16.04
C ARG A 86 10.42 -15.69 17.03
N ARG A 87 10.50 -16.19 18.26
CA ARG A 87 11.33 -15.62 19.35
C ARG A 87 11.13 -14.11 19.54
N LEU A 88 9.89 -13.65 19.42
CA LEU A 88 9.54 -12.25 19.57
C LEU A 88 9.79 -11.80 21.01
N SER A 89 10.50 -10.70 21.17
CA SER A 89 10.75 -10.06 22.46
C SER A 89 10.59 -8.55 22.32
N TYR A 90 9.92 -7.94 23.30
CA TYR A 90 9.74 -6.51 23.40
C TYR A 90 10.06 -6.06 24.82
N ASN A 91 11.00 -5.12 24.96
CA ASN A 91 11.49 -4.66 26.26
C ASN A 91 10.89 -3.32 26.72
N GLY A 92 9.81 -2.86 26.08
CA GLY A 92 9.22 -1.55 26.33
C GLY A 92 9.69 -0.46 25.38
N GLU A 93 10.78 -0.66 24.64
CA GLU A 93 11.28 0.31 23.66
C GLU A 93 11.71 -0.33 22.35
N ASN A 94 12.26 -1.54 22.36
CA ASN A 94 12.78 -2.23 21.19
C ASN A 94 12.05 -3.54 20.99
N LEU A 95 11.69 -3.81 19.74
CA LEU A 95 11.11 -5.07 19.28
C LEU A 95 12.20 -5.85 18.54
N GLN A 96 12.40 -7.11 18.91
CA GLN A 96 13.33 -8.00 18.24
C GLN A 96 12.75 -9.40 18.09
N GLY A 97 13.28 -10.15 17.15
CA GLY A 97 12.89 -11.53 16.93
C GLY A 97 13.59 -12.13 15.72
N GLU A 98 13.01 -13.23 15.23
CA GLU A 98 13.50 -13.95 14.07
C GLU A 98 12.37 -14.10 13.04
N VAL A 99 12.72 -14.01 11.76
CA VAL A 99 11.84 -14.36 10.64
C VAL A 99 12.39 -15.59 9.94
N VAL A 100 11.53 -16.57 9.70
CA VAL A 100 11.85 -17.79 8.96
C VAL A 100 11.20 -17.71 7.58
N ASN A 101 12.00 -17.82 6.52
CA ASN A 101 11.49 -17.97 5.16
C ASN A 101 11.07 -19.42 4.91
N GLN A 102 9.81 -19.77 5.15
CA GLN A 102 9.27 -21.09 4.79
C GLN A 102 8.61 -21.06 3.40
N THR A 103 8.79 -19.98 2.63
CA THR A 103 8.34 -19.95 1.24
C THR A 103 9.23 -20.87 0.40
N GLY A 104 8.72 -21.31 -0.76
CA GLY A 104 9.52 -22.02 -1.76
C GLY A 104 10.40 -21.11 -2.61
N HIS A 105 10.52 -19.83 -2.25
CA HIS A 105 11.13 -18.79 -3.07
C HIS A 105 12.23 -18.03 -2.34
N LEU A 106 13.17 -17.49 -3.12
CA LEU A 106 14.13 -16.52 -2.63
C LEU A 106 13.38 -15.22 -2.31
N VAL A 107 13.34 -14.80 -1.05
CA VAL A 107 12.72 -13.53 -0.66
C VAL A 107 13.76 -12.41 -0.73
N LYS A 108 13.45 -11.33 -1.45
CA LYS A 108 14.30 -10.14 -1.61
C LYS A 108 14.09 -9.08 -0.54
N ARG A 109 12.86 -9.01 -0.03
CA ARG A 109 12.43 -8.02 0.95
C ARG A 109 11.29 -8.56 1.77
N PHE A 110 11.29 -8.28 3.07
CA PHE A 110 10.10 -8.45 3.91
C PHE A 110 9.85 -7.22 4.77
N THR A 111 8.58 -7.00 5.10
CA THR A 111 8.09 -5.98 6.02
C THR A 111 7.28 -6.66 7.11
N ILE A 112 7.62 -6.40 8.36
CA ILE A 112 6.86 -6.85 9.53
C ILE A 112 6.05 -5.66 10.03
N ASN A 113 4.74 -5.76 9.98
CA ASN A 113 3.83 -4.80 10.60
C ASN A 113 3.55 -5.24 12.04
N TYR A 114 3.54 -4.29 12.97
CA TYR A 114 3.30 -4.57 14.38
C TYR A 114 2.57 -3.43 15.07
N THR A 115 1.86 -3.78 16.13
CA THR A 115 1.15 -2.84 17.01
C THR A 115 1.72 -2.93 18.42
N ILE A 116 1.93 -1.77 19.03
CA ILE A 116 2.33 -1.61 20.43
C ILE A 116 1.06 -1.36 21.24
N VAL A 117 0.89 -2.11 22.33
CA VAL A 117 -0.27 -2.03 23.20
C VAL A 117 0.11 -1.64 24.62
N ASP A 118 -0.83 -1.03 25.34
CA ASP A 118 -0.71 -0.72 26.77
C ASP A 118 -0.96 -1.95 27.64
N ARG A 119 -0.91 -1.76 28.98
CA ARG A 119 -1.14 -2.85 29.95
C ARG A 119 -2.57 -3.39 29.91
N ASN A 120 -3.51 -2.63 29.37
CA ASN A 120 -4.91 -3.03 29.19
C ASN A 120 -5.16 -3.67 27.82
N GLY A 121 -4.11 -3.81 26.99
CA GLY A 121 -4.21 -4.34 25.63
C GLY A 121 -4.72 -3.33 24.60
N LYS A 122 -4.87 -2.05 24.96
CA LYS A 122 -5.27 -0.99 24.02
C LYS A 122 -4.11 -0.62 23.11
N GLU A 123 -4.39 -0.47 21.82
CA GLU A 123 -3.39 -0.03 20.85
C GLU A 123 -2.92 1.40 21.14
N ILE A 124 -1.60 1.57 21.23
CA ILE A 124 -0.92 2.86 21.41
C ILE A 124 -0.39 3.33 20.06
N ASN A 125 0.16 2.42 19.25
CA ASN A 125 0.85 2.77 18.02
C ASN A 125 0.96 1.57 17.08
N THR A 126 0.83 1.81 15.78
CA THR A 126 1.10 0.82 14.73
C THR A 126 2.33 1.26 13.94
N SER A 127 3.21 0.33 13.62
CA SER A 127 4.47 0.61 12.92
C SER A 127 4.93 -0.60 12.12
N PHE A 128 6.06 -0.47 11.44
CA PHE A 128 6.62 -1.52 10.61
C PHE A 128 8.15 -1.51 10.64
N ILE A 129 8.76 -2.65 10.31
CA ILE A 129 10.19 -2.79 10.04
C ILE A 129 10.36 -3.51 8.70
N THR A 130 11.22 -2.97 7.83
CA THR A 130 11.51 -3.56 6.53
C THR A 130 12.97 -3.97 6.47
N GLN A 131 13.22 -5.19 5.97
CA GLN A 131 14.55 -5.71 5.73
C GLN A 131 14.67 -6.14 4.26
N GLN A 132 15.77 -5.75 3.63
CA GLN A 132 16.11 -6.09 2.25
C GLN A 132 17.33 -7.00 2.25
N GLY A 133 17.41 -7.90 1.27
CA GLY A 133 18.50 -8.86 1.16
C GLY A 133 18.16 -10.02 0.24
N SER A 134 18.87 -11.13 0.40
CA SER A 134 18.62 -12.37 -0.32
C SER A 134 18.39 -13.46 0.70
N PHE A 135 17.13 -13.85 0.88
CA PHE A 135 16.70 -14.76 1.94
C PHE A 135 16.26 -16.08 1.32
N GLN A 136 17.14 -17.07 1.36
CA GLN A 136 16.87 -18.39 0.78
C GLN A 136 15.72 -19.10 1.52
N PRO A 137 14.96 -19.97 0.84
CA PRO A 137 14.04 -20.90 1.49
C PRO A 137 14.69 -21.64 2.66
N GLY A 138 13.96 -21.79 3.76
CA GLY A 138 14.39 -22.45 5.00
C GLY A 138 15.30 -21.60 5.90
N THR A 139 15.72 -20.40 5.49
CA THR A 139 16.63 -19.58 6.29
C THR A 139 15.90 -18.81 7.40
N THR A 140 16.62 -18.56 8.50
CA THR A 140 16.15 -17.78 9.64
C THR A 140 17.01 -16.53 9.78
N LEU A 141 16.39 -15.37 9.98
CA LEU A 141 17.07 -14.08 10.06
C LEU A 141 16.61 -13.28 11.26
N PRO A 142 17.54 -12.67 12.01
CA PRO A 142 17.18 -11.77 13.08
C PRO A 142 16.69 -10.44 12.53
N PHE A 143 15.75 -9.82 13.25
CA PHE A 143 15.36 -8.43 13.09
C PHE A 143 15.31 -7.73 14.45
N ALA A 144 15.58 -6.43 14.46
CA ALA A 144 15.45 -5.59 15.64
C ALA A 144 15.12 -4.14 15.25
N THR A 145 14.27 -3.49 16.02
CA THR A 145 14.03 -2.04 15.92
C THR A 145 15.06 -1.28 16.76
N THR A 146 15.50 -0.11 16.28
CA THR A 146 16.47 0.72 16.99
C THR A 146 15.82 1.53 18.12
N ARG A 147 14.58 1.98 17.90
CA ARG A 147 13.65 2.56 18.88
C ARG A 147 12.22 2.47 18.36
N SER A 148 11.38 1.73 19.04
CA SER A 148 9.92 1.78 18.91
C SER A 148 9.34 2.72 19.96
N ARG A 149 8.03 3.06 19.85
CA ARG A 149 7.37 3.86 20.89
C ARG A 149 7.28 3.07 22.20
N PRO A 150 7.28 3.75 23.37
CA PRO A 150 7.06 3.11 24.65
C PRO A 150 5.69 2.41 24.73
N GLY A 151 5.67 1.23 25.35
CA GLY A 151 4.46 0.45 25.55
C GLY A 151 4.66 -0.72 26.50
N ALA A 152 3.60 -1.50 26.74
CA ALA A 152 3.67 -2.68 27.60
C ALA A 152 4.07 -3.94 26.83
N SER A 153 3.57 -4.11 25.60
CA SER A 153 3.92 -5.22 24.72
C SER A 153 3.75 -4.84 23.25
N ALA A 154 4.31 -5.65 22.35
CA ALA A 154 4.13 -5.52 20.91
C ALA A 154 3.56 -6.82 20.32
N LYS A 155 2.70 -6.69 19.30
CA LYS A 155 2.07 -7.80 18.58
C LYS A 155 2.37 -7.65 17.10
N ILE A 156 2.77 -8.74 16.44
CA ILE A 156 2.87 -8.76 14.98
C ILE A 156 1.45 -8.80 14.41
N THR A 157 1.17 -7.93 13.45
CA THR A 157 -0.14 -7.86 12.78
C THR A 157 -0.08 -8.51 11.40
N SER A 158 1.01 -8.33 10.66
CA SER A 158 1.24 -9.03 9.40
C SER A 158 2.72 -9.09 9.04
N VAL A 159 3.05 -10.00 8.13
CA VAL A 159 4.34 -10.02 7.43
C VAL A 159 4.04 -9.96 5.94
N GLU A 160 4.65 -9.00 5.25
CA GLU A 160 4.56 -8.82 3.79
C GLU A 160 5.94 -9.08 3.19
N TRP A 161 6.00 -9.56 1.95
CA TRP A 161 7.29 -9.81 1.31
C TRP A 161 7.22 -9.80 -0.21
N VAL A 162 8.42 -9.75 -0.82
CA VAL A 162 8.62 -9.77 -2.26
C VAL A 162 9.76 -10.74 -2.59
N TYR A 163 9.57 -11.59 -3.60
CA TYR A 163 10.55 -12.55 -4.10
C TYR A 163 11.14 -12.15 -5.46
#